data_AF-A0AAQ3J6F3-F1
#
_entry.id   AF-A0AAQ3J6F3-F1
#
_cell.length_a   1.000
_cell.length_b   1.000
_cell.length_c   1.000
_cell.angle_alpha   90.00
_cell.angle_beta   90.00
_cell.angle_gamma   90.00
#
_symmetry.space_group_name_H-M   'P 1'
#
loop_
_entity.id
_entity.type
_entity.pdbx_description
1 polymer ?
#
loop_
_entity_poly.entity_id
_entity_poly.type
_entity_poly.pdbx_seq_one_letter_code
_entity_poly.pdbx_strand_id
1 'polypeptide(L)'
;MKRICSIYQSSKRSGMYLYVLKSDALERVPEALMTAFGKAKHSFDLVLSPERKLASEDITVVLENLDKQGYHLQMPPAEDEYIEHLPEELLRRNDPV
;
A
#
# COMPACT_ATOMS: atom_id res chain seq x y z
N MET A 1 -11.78 -4.60 20.20
CA MET A 1 -13.00 -4.04 19.58
C MET A 1 -12.97 -4.30 18.07
N LYS A 2 -14.12 -4.54 17.41
CA LYS A 2 -14.19 -4.76 15.96
C LYS A 2 -14.46 -3.44 15.24
N ARG A 3 -13.85 -3.21 14.07
CA ARG A 3 -14.02 -1.98 13.26
C ARG A 3 -14.35 -2.35 11.82
N ILE A 4 -15.31 -1.64 11.21
CA ILE A 4 -15.59 -1.78 9.77
C ILE A 4 -14.73 -0.76 9.04
N CYS A 5 -13.86 -1.25 8.18
CA CYS A 5 -12.94 -0.43 7.40
C CYS A 5 -13.24 -0.59 5.91
N SER A 6 -13.06 0.51 5.17
CA SER A 6 -13.11 0.51 3.71
C SER A 6 -11.68 0.59 3.17
N ILE A 7 -11.38 -0.26 2.19
CA ILE A 7 -10.07 -0.33 1.56
C ILE A 7 -10.18 0.29 0.17
N TYR A 8 -9.35 1.29 -0.10
CA TYR A 8 -9.25 1.94 -1.39
C TYR A 8 -7.93 1.59 -2.06
N GLN A 9 -7.95 1.32 -3.35
CA GLN A 9 -6.76 1.14 -4.18
C GLN A 9 -6.39 2.44 -4.89
N SER A 10 -5.09 2.70 -4.99
CA SER A 10 -4.56 3.83 -5.76
C SER A 10 -4.78 3.63 -7.26
N SER A 11 -5.06 4.71 -7.99
CA SER A 11 -5.01 4.72 -9.45
C SER A 11 -3.61 4.96 -10.01
N LYS A 12 -2.65 5.38 -9.17
CA LYS A 12 -1.31 5.79 -9.58
C LYS A 12 -0.27 4.68 -9.41
N ARG A 13 -0.43 3.83 -8.38
CA ARG A 13 0.50 2.73 -8.10
C ARG A 13 -0.26 1.47 -7.74
N SER A 14 -0.03 0.39 -8.49
CA SER A 14 -0.55 -0.93 -8.14
C SER A 14 0.04 -1.38 -6.80
N GLY A 15 -0.73 -2.09 -5.99
CA GLY A 15 -0.30 -2.56 -4.66
C GLY A 15 -0.31 -1.49 -3.56
N MET A 16 -0.66 -0.23 -3.87
CA MET A 16 -0.83 0.83 -2.88
C MET A 16 -2.29 0.90 -2.42
N TYR A 17 -2.51 0.83 -1.10
CA TYR A 17 -3.85 0.83 -0.51
C TYR A 17 -4.00 1.82 0.64
N LEU A 18 -5.19 2.39 0.77
CA LEU A 18 -5.63 3.19 1.92
C LEU A 18 -6.69 2.42 2.70
N TYR A 19 -6.45 2.30 4.00
CA TYR A 19 -7.40 1.77 4.97
C TYR A 19 -7.97 2.93 5.76
N VAL A 20 -9.29 3.01 5.84
CA VAL A 20 -10.01 4.05 6.59
C VAL A 20 -11.21 3.45 7.29
N LEU A 21 -11.67 4.09 8.37
CA LEU A 21 -12.95 3.71 8.98
C LEU A 21 -14.08 3.97 7.99
N LYS A 22 -15.01 3.03 7.87
CA LYS A 22 -16.13 3.16 6.92
C LYS A 22 -17.00 4.39 7.22
N SER A 23 -17.09 4.80 8.49
CA SER A 23 -17.81 6.02 8.91
C SER A 23 -17.16 7.29 8.40
N ASP A 24 -15.83 7.33 8.35
CA ASP A 24 -15.05 8.53 8.07
C ASP A 24 -14.70 8.63 6.58
N ALA A 25 -14.79 7.51 5.85
CA ALA A 25 -14.36 7.40 4.46
C ALA A 25 -12.97 8.04 4.27
N LEU A 26 -12.80 8.95 3.31
CA LEU A 26 -11.51 9.60 3.02
C LEU A 26 -11.34 10.95 3.73
N GLU A 27 -12.27 11.36 4.60
CA GLU A 27 -12.29 12.71 5.19
C GLU A 27 -11.06 13.02 6.05
N ARG A 28 -10.51 12.01 6.70
CA ARG A 28 -9.33 12.15 7.58
C ARG A 28 -8.00 11.97 6.85
N VAL A 29 -8.01 11.74 5.53
CA VAL A 29 -6.79 11.55 4.74
C VAL A 29 -6.25 12.92 4.30
N PRO A 30 -4.98 13.28 4.62
CA PRO A 30 -4.40 14.54 4.20
C PRO A 30 -4.40 14.73 2.68
N GLU A 31 -4.69 15.94 2.22
CA GLU A 31 -4.76 16.26 0.78
C GLU A 31 -3.44 15.97 0.04
N ALA A 32 -2.30 16.24 0.67
CA ALA A 32 -0.99 15.92 0.12
C ALA A 32 -0.83 14.42 -0.15
N LEU A 33 -1.34 13.57 0.75
CA LEU A 33 -1.34 12.13 0.55
C LEU A 33 -2.32 11.73 -0.56
N MET A 34 -3.52 12.31 -0.60
CA MET A 34 -4.48 12.06 -1.68
C MET A 34 -3.93 12.46 -3.05
N THR A 35 -3.13 13.52 -3.12
CA THR A 35 -2.45 13.93 -4.35
C THR A 35 -1.45 12.88 -4.82
N ALA A 36 -0.63 12.33 -3.91
CA ALA A 36 0.31 11.25 -4.22
C ALA A 36 -0.43 9.93 -4.55
N PHE A 37 -1.53 9.64 -3.86
CA PHE A 37 -2.34 8.44 -4.01
C PHE A 37 -3.17 8.45 -5.30
N GLY A 38 -3.57 9.63 -5.78
CA GLY A 38 -4.41 9.78 -6.97
C GLY A 38 -5.87 9.43 -6.69
N LYS A 39 -6.59 8.98 -7.73
CA LYS A 39 -8.01 8.66 -7.60
C LYS A 39 -8.18 7.39 -6.79
N ALA A 40 -8.75 7.52 -5.60
CA ALA A 40 -9.09 6.38 -4.76
C ALA A 40 -10.26 5.59 -5.38
N LYS A 41 -10.04 4.32 -5.69
CA LYS A 41 -11.08 3.39 -6.12
C LYS A 41 -11.41 2.47 -4.95
N HIS A 42 -12.66 2.42 -4.52
CA HIS A 42 -13.08 1.49 -3.48
C HIS A 42 -12.85 0.06 -3.97
N SER A 43 -12.21 -0.76 -3.14
CA SER A 43 -11.86 -2.15 -3.43
C SER A 43 -12.84 -3.09 -2.73
N PHE A 44 -12.88 -3.04 -1.40
CA PHE A 44 -13.82 -3.82 -0.58
C PHE A 44 -13.86 -3.27 0.86
N ASP A 45 -14.84 -3.74 1.62
CA ASP A 45 -14.94 -3.48 3.06
C ASP A 45 -14.49 -4.70 3.87
N LEU A 46 -13.91 -4.45 5.04
CA LEU A 46 -13.37 -5.48 5.91
C LEU A 46 -13.67 -5.18 7.38
N VAL A 47 -14.04 -6.20 8.14
CA VAL A 47 -14.05 -6.11 9.60
C VAL A 47 -12.67 -6.41 10.14
N LEU A 48 -12.04 -5.41 10.77
CA LEU A 48 -10.77 -5.55 11.47
C LEU A 48 -11.02 -5.93 12.94
N SER A 49 -10.23 -6.88 13.42
CA SER A 49 -10.11 -7.28 14.83
C SER A 49 -8.65 -7.62 15.11
N PRO A 50 -8.16 -7.52 16.36
CA PRO A 50 -6.77 -7.83 16.69
C PRO A 50 -6.32 -9.26 16.30
N GLU A 51 -7.26 -10.20 16.24
CA GLU A 51 -7.01 -11.60 15.87
C GLU A 51 -6.94 -11.83 14.35
N ARG A 52 -7.31 -10.82 13.55
CA ARG A 52 -7.37 -10.95 12.09
C ARG A 52 -5.98 -10.86 11.49
N LYS A 53 -5.58 -11.87 10.74
CA LYS A 53 -4.36 -11.83 9.92
C LYS A 53 -4.64 -11.10 8.60
N LEU A 54 -3.82 -10.10 8.31
CA LEU A 54 -3.78 -9.43 6.99
C LEU A 54 -2.64 -10.04 6.16
N ALA A 55 -2.76 -9.97 4.83
CA ALA A 55 -1.78 -10.56 3.93
C ALA A 55 -0.47 -9.77 3.85
N SER A 56 -0.56 -8.43 3.94
CA SER A 56 0.55 -7.53 3.64
C SER A 56 0.92 -6.57 4.78
N GLU A 57 0.10 -6.46 5.81
CA GLU A 57 0.24 -5.45 6.86
C GLU A 57 0.09 -6.05 8.27
N ASP A 58 0.67 -5.39 9.27
CA ASP A 58 0.45 -5.73 10.68
C ASP A 58 -0.88 -5.15 11.17
N ILE A 59 -1.78 -6.01 11.62
CA ILE A 59 -3.11 -5.62 12.11
C ILE A 59 -3.05 -4.64 13.28
N THR A 60 -2.06 -4.74 14.16
CA THR A 60 -1.90 -3.87 15.33
C THR A 60 -1.55 -2.45 14.87
N VAL A 61 -0.63 -2.32 13.92
CA VAL A 61 -0.21 -1.04 13.33
C VAL A 61 -1.36 -0.39 12.57
N VAL A 62 -2.12 -1.17 11.79
CA VAL A 62 -3.31 -0.67 11.08
C VAL A 62 -4.33 -0.13 12.09
N LEU A 63 -4.65 -0.90 13.12
CA LEU A 63 -5.61 -0.49 14.15
C LEU A 63 -5.17 0.78 14.89
N GLU A 64 -3.88 0.88 15.24
CA GLU A 64 -3.30 2.03 15.91
C GLU A 64 -3.34 3.30 15.04
N ASN A 65 -2.98 3.18 13.76
CA ASN A 65 -3.01 4.30 12.82
C ASN A 65 -4.45 4.79 12.58
N LEU A 66 -5.41 3.87 12.44
CA LEU A 66 -6.82 4.23 12.32
C LEU A 66 -7.32 5.00 13.55
N ASP A 67 -6.90 4.61 14.76
CA ASP A 67 -7.30 5.31 15.98
C ASP A 67 -6.66 6.69 16.08
N LYS A 68 -5.36 6.80 15.82
CA LYS A 68 -4.59 8.04 16.01
C LYS A 68 -4.85 9.07 14.92
N GLN A 69 -4.76 8.67 13.65
CA GLN A 69 -4.78 9.60 12.51
C GLN A 69 -5.96 9.38 11.55
N GLY A 70 -6.69 8.26 11.67
CA GLY A 70 -7.91 8.00 10.88
C GLY A 70 -7.68 7.26 9.57
N TYR A 71 -6.43 6.98 9.21
CA TYR A 71 -6.09 6.22 8.02
C TYR A 71 -4.80 5.42 8.20
N HIS A 72 -4.63 4.36 7.43
CA HIS A 72 -3.37 3.65 7.27
C HIS A 72 -3.04 3.51 5.77
N LEU A 73 -1.80 3.81 5.40
CA LEU A 73 -1.31 3.69 4.02
C LEU A 73 -0.43 2.45 3.90
N GLN A 74 -0.88 1.48 3.12
CA GLN A 74 -0.06 0.37 2.67
C GLN A 74 0.67 0.81 1.39
N MET A 75 1.99 0.75 1.43
CA MET A 75 2.83 0.94 0.25
C MET A 75 2.88 -0.36 -0.55
N PRO A 76 3.00 -0.29 -1.89
CA PRO A 76 3.36 -1.47 -2.65
C PRO A 76 4.72 -1.99 -2.17
N PRO A 77 4.95 -3.31 -2.24
CA PRO A 77 6.29 -3.83 -2.03
C PRO A 77 7.25 -3.08 -2.95
N ALA A 78 8.49 -2.87 -2.51
CA ALA A 78 9.52 -2.43 -3.43
C ALA A 78 9.51 -3.41 -4.60
N GLU A 79 9.41 -2.90 -5.83
CA GLU A 79 9.79 -3.72 -6.96
C GLU A 79 11.23 -4.10 -6.64
N ASP A 80 11.48 -5.38 -6.37
CA ASP A 80 12.82 -5.91 -6.56
C ASP A 80 13.12 -5.53 -8.00
N GLU A 81 13.91 -4.47 -8.21
CA GLU A 81 14.58 -4.25 -9.47
C GLU A 81 15.15 -5.63 -9.77
N TYR A 82 14.59 -6.27 -10.80
CA TYR A 82 15.25 -7.35 -11.49
C TYR A 82 16.48 -6.65 -12.07
N ILE A 83 17.50 -6.45 -11.24
CA ILE A 83 18.86 -6.32 -11.67
C ILE A 83 19.06 -7.68 -12.32
N GLU A 84 18.74 -7.74 -13.61
CA GLU A 84 19.32 -8.73 -14.48
C GLU A 84 20.80 -8.54 -14.26
N HIS A 85 21.37 -9.37 -13.38
CA HIS A 85 22.79 -9.59 -13.32
C HIS A 85 23.12 -10.12 -14.72
N LEU A 86 23.42 -9.21 -15.65
CA LEU A 86 23.99 -9.58 -16.92
C LEU A 86 25.19 -10.44 -16.53
N PRO A 87 25.23 -11.72 -16.93
CA PRO A 87 26.39 -12.55 -16.64
C PRO A 87 27.63 -11.78 -17.11
N GLU A 88 28.69 -11.77 -16.29
CA GLU A 88 29.90 -10.98 -16.57
C GLU A 88 30.46 -11.21 -17.98
N GLU A 89 30.18 -12.37 -18.57
CA GLU A 89 30.52 -12.74 -19.95
C GLU A 89 29.97 -11.78 -21.01
N LEU A 90 28.78 -11.21 -20.80
CA LEU A 90 28.16 -10.23 -21.72
C LEU A 90 28.74 -8.81 -21.57
N LEU A 91 29.36 -8.49 -20.42
CA LEU A 91 30.04 -7.21 -20.19
C LEU A 91 31.45 -7.18 -20.81
N ARG A 92 32.05 -8.35 -21.07
CA ARG A 92 33.41 -8.47 -21.61
C ARG A 92 33.47 -8.52 -23.13
N ARG A 93 32.32 -8.64 -23.80
CA ARG A 93 32.23 -8.62 -25.26
C ARG A 93 32.18 -7.18 -25.78
N ASN A 94 33.21 -6.40 -25.48
CA ASN A 94 33.59 -5.33 -26.38
C ASN A 94 34.29 -6.01 -27.56
N ASP A 95 33.54 -6.31 -28.61
CA ASP A 95 34.11 -6.70 -29.90
C ASP A 95 34.98 -5.51 -30.40
N PRO A 96 36.32 -5.64 -30.49
CA PRO A 96 37.15 -4.58 -31.03
C PRO A 96 36.90 -4.47 -32.54
N VAL A 97 36.60 -3.25 -33.01
CA VAL A 97 36.75 -2.86 -34.42
C VAL A 97 38.23 -2.59 -34.69
#